data_AF-A0A970GWM5-F1
#
_entry.id   AF-A0A970GWM5-F1
#
_cell.length_a   1.000
_cell.length_b   1.000
_cell.length_c   1.000
_cell.angle_alpha   90.00
_cell.angle_beta   90.00
_cell.angle_gamma   90.00
#
_symmetry.space_group_name_H-M   'P 1'
#
loop_
_entity.id
_entity.type
_entity.pdbx_description
1 polymer ?
#
loop_
_entity_poly.entity_id
_entity_poly.type
_entity_poly.pdbx_seq_one_letter_code
_entity_poly.pdbx_strand_id
1 'polypeptide(L)'
;MKMVPVCGLAAITAFGAESVVIENPGRTFTPAKPGCYDVTLKFGDEKNATRNWVKAEGQRLMLGEVATKPGEFVEKTFTVAVRNRDMPNGGKVAPINEDGCKMLWDDQLHIDVFTHGAPPPEPQIVPLAEPVRKVFIAGDSTACDTAEELWMCWGGIFPMFFKQGIAIANY
;
A
#
# COMPACT_ATOMS: atom_id res chain seq x y z
N MET A 1 -7.08 13.70 -8.80
CA MET A 1 -6.87 12.31 -8.34
C MET A 1 -7.98 11.47 -8.96
N LYS A 2 -7.67 10.33 -9.59
CA LYS A 2 -8.70 9.49 -10.25
C LYS A 2 -8.72 8.14 -9.54
N MET A 3 -9.81 7.84 -8.83
CA MET A 3 -10.04 6.52 -8.27
C MET A 3 -10.50 5.57 -9.38
N VAL A 4 -9.97 4.35 -9.37
CA VAL A 4 -10.33 3.30 -10.31
C VAL A 4 -10.70 2.04 -9.51
N PRO A 5 -11.79 1.33 -9.86
CA PRO A 5 -12.14 0.08 -9.19
C PRO A 5 -11.05 -0.99 -9.41
N VAL A 6 -10.69 -1.72 -8.36
CA VAL A 6 -9.80 -2.89 -8.45
C VAL A 6 -10.61 -4.10 -8.89
N CYS A 7 -10.18 -4.77 -9.94
CA CYS A 7 -10.85 -5.97 -10.45
C CYS A 7 -10.41 -7.18 -9.62
N GLY A 8 -11.25 -7.63 -8.68
CA GLY A 8 -10.99 -8.82 -7.86
C GLY A 8 -11.88 -8.86 -6.63
N LEU A 9 -12.64 -9.95 -6.45
CA LEU A 9 -13.32 -10.23 -5.18
C LEU A 9 -12.25 -10.69 -4.18
N ALA A 10 -11.66 -9.75 -3.43
CA ALA A 10 -10.67 -10.08 -2.42
C ALA A 10 -11.39 -10.57 -1.15
N ALA A 11 -11.38 -11.87 -0.89
CA ALA A 11 -11.67 -12.41 0.44
C ALA A 11 -10.38 -12.37 1.26
N ILE A 12 -10.23 -11.39 2.16
CA ILE A 12 -9.11 -11.37 3.11
C ILE A 12 -9.45 -12.34 4.24
N THR A 13 -8.76 -13.48 4.29
CA THR A 13 -8.85 -14.45 5.38
C THR A 13 -7.57 -14.41 6.19
N ALA A 14 -7.64 -13.93 7.43
CA ALA A 14 -6.65 -14.28 8.45
C ALA A 14 -7.06 -15.63 9.06
N PHE A 15 -6.09 -16.50 9.38
CA PHE A 15 -6.36 -17.80 10.00
C PHE A 15 -7.24 -17.64 11.26
N GLY A 16 -8.44 -18.23 11.25
CA GLY A 16 -9.40 -18.19 12.37
C GLY A 16 -10.34 -16.98 12.39
N ALA A 17 -10.29 -16.07 11.41
CA ALA A 17 -11.20 -14.94 11.30
C ALA A 17 -12.35 -15.21 10.29
N GLU A 18 -13.52 -14.61 10.53
CA GLU A 18 -14.61 -14.61 9.56
C GLU A 18 -14.17 -13.94 8.26
N SER A 19 -14.44 -14.61 7.13
CA SER A 19 -14.22 -14.05 5.80
C SER A 19 -15.13 -12.85 5.60
N VAL A 20 -14.55 -11.70 5.24
CA VAL A 20 -15.32 -10.53 4.84
C VAL A 20 -15.20 -10.29 3.35
N VAL A 21 -16.34 -9.98 2.75
CA VAL A 21 -16.44 -9.57 1.37
C VAL A 21 -16.05 -8.11 1.29
N ILE A 22 -14.96 -7.81 0.58
CA ILE A 22 -14.63 -6.43 0.21
C ILE A 22 -15.53 -6.05 -0.96
N GLU A 23 -16.46 -5.13 -0.71
CA GLU A 23 -17.43 -4.69 -1.72
C GLU A 23 -16.89 -3.53 -2.56
N ASN A 24 -16.02 -2.69 -1.99
CA ASN A 24 -15.54 -1.46 -2.62
C ASN A 24 -14.02 -1.29 -2.46
N PRO A 25 -13.18 -1.96 -3.27
CA PRO A 25 -11.76 -1.67 -3.29
C PRO A 25 -11.50 -0.35 -4.03
N GLY A 26 -10.91 0.62 -3.32
CA GLY A 26 -10.50 1.90 -3.89
C GLY A 26 -9.01 1.89 -4.20
N ARG A 27 -8.65 2.07 -5.49
CA ARG A 27 -7.27 2.30 -5.89
C ARG A 27 -7.06 3.73 -6.32
N THR A 28 -5.98 4.33 -5.84
CA THR A 28 -5.59 5.66 -6.24
C THR A 28 -4.17 5.70 -6.77
N PHE A 29 -3.98 6.42 -7.87
CA PHE A 29 -2.67 6.74 -8.45
C PHE A 29 -2.38 8.23 -8.30
N THR A 30 -1.22 8.55 -7.72
CA THR A 30 -0.75 9.92 -7.54
C THR A 30 0.63 10.05 -8.15
N PRO A 31 0.89 11.00 -9.07
CA PRO A 31 2.25 11.26 -9.52
C PRO A 31 3.19 11.52 -8.33
N ALA A 32 4.27 10.75 -8.23
CA ALA A 32 5.19 10.82 -7.10
C ALA A 32 6.61 10.54 -7.60
N LYS A 33 7.56 11.38 -7.17
CA LYS A 33 8.97 11.16 -7.48
C LYS A 33 9.56 10.17 -6.48
N PRO A 34 10.69 9.51 -6.79
CA PRO A 34 11.41 8.71 -5.80
C PRO A 34 11.64 9.47 -4.50
N GLY A 35 11.30 8.85 -3.37
CA GLY A 35 11.30 9.50 -2.06
C GLY A 35 10.41 8.81 -1.04
N CYS A 36 10.28 9.40 0.14
CA CYS A 36 9.38 8.92 1.18
C CYS A 36 8.16 9.83 1.33
N TYR A 37 7.01 9.22 1.59
CA TYR A 37 5.74 9.90 1.73
C TYR A 37 5.02 9.39 2.97
N ASP A 38 4.41 10.29 3.72
CA ASP A 38 3.42 9.93 4.72
C ASP A 38 2.05 9.87 4.07
N VAL A 39 1.32 8.80 4.38
CA VAL A 39 -0.04 8.56 3.91
C VAL A 39 -0.95 8.47 5.12
N THR A 40 -1.91 9.38 5.20
CA THR A 40 -2.91 9.43 6.27
C THR A 40 -4.28 9.07 5.72
N LEU A 41 -4.98 8.19 6.43
CA LEU A 41 -6.34 7.75 6.12
C LEU A 41 -7.20 7.88 7.37
N LYS A 42 -8.41 8.42 7.21
CA LYS A 42 -9.43 8.47 8.24
C LYS A 42 -10.51 7.43 7.94
N PHE A 43 -10.51 6.35 8.70
CA PHE A 43 -11.48 5.25 8.59
C PHE A 43 -12.70 5.51 9.46
N GLY A 44 -13.84 4.95 9.07
CA GLY A 44 -15.08 5.03 9.81
C GLY A 44 -16.26 5.50 8.96
N ASP A 45 -17.46 5.26 9.48
CA ASP A 45 -18.71 5.71 8.90
C ASP A 45 -19.70 6.05 10.03
N GLU A 46 -20.60 7.00 9.80
CA GLU A 46 -21.55 7.43 10.83
C GLU A 46 -22.56 6.34 11.19
N LYS A 47 -22.92 5.48 10.23
CA LYS A 47 -24.05 4.54 10.35
C LYS A 47 -23.62 3.08 10.38
N ASN A 48 -22.48 2.76 9.77
CA ASN A 48 -22.03 1.40 9.57
C ASN A 48 -20.74 1.10 10.35
N ALA A 49 -20.59 -0.15 10.78
CA ALA A 49 -19.28 -0.65 11.18
C ALA A 49 -18.41 -0.80 9.93
N THR A 50 -17.11 -0.56 10.04
CA THR A 50 -16.18 -0.74 8.91
C THR A 50 -15.04 -1.67 9.27
N ARG A 51 -14.52 -2.38 8.27
CA ARG A 51 -13.25 -3.12 8.34
C ARG A 51 -12.41 -2.72 7.14
N ASN A 52 -11.16 -2.35 7.40
CA ASN A 52 -10.31 -1.70 6.41
C ASN A 52 -8.91 -2.33 6.37
N TRP A 53 -8.33 -2.42 5.17
CA TRP A 53 -6.93 -2.80 4.95
C TRP A 53 -6.31 -1.88 3.92
N VAL A 54 -5.01 -1.64 4.03
CA VAL A 54 -4.31 -0.74 3.10
C VAL A 54 -3.05 -1.39 2.55
N LYS A 55 -2.93 -1.39 1.22
CA LYS A 55 -1.70 -1.74 0.50
C LYS A 55 -1.16 -0.53 -0.26
N ALA A 56 0.14 -0.55 -0.54
CA ALA A 56 0.82 0.45 -1.36
C ALA A 56 1.90 -0.20 -2.24
N GLU A 57 2.35 0.47 -3.30
CA GLU A 57 3.56 0.10 -4.09
C GLU A 57 3.71 -1.40 -4.40
N GLY A 58 2.60 -2.03 -4.72
CA GLY A 58 2.36 -3.37 -5.23
C GLY A 58 1.39 -4.03 -4.28
N GLN A 59 1.87 -5.11 -3.69
CA GLN A 59 1.19 -5.84 -2.64
C GLN A 59 1.68 -5.47 -1.23
N ARG A 60 2.39 -4.34 -1.04
CA ARG A 60 2.93 -4.01 0.30
C ARG A 60 1.81 -3.71 1.27
N LEU A 61 1.59 -4.57 2.25
CA LEU A 61 0.61 -4.36 3.31
C LEU A 61 1.15 -3.29 4.25
N MET A 62 0.46 -2.15 4.30
CA MET A 62 0.86 -0.98 5.11
C MET A 62 0.06 -0.92 6.41
N LEU A 63 -1.23 -1.23 6.33
CA LEU A 63 -2.10 -1.40 7.48
C LEU A 63 -2.81 -2.75 7.38
N GLY A 64 -2.68 -3.54 8.45
CA GLY A 64 -3.56 -4.68 8.69
C GLY A 64 -4.99 -4.21 8.96
N GLU A 65 -5.82 -5.09 9.50
CA GLU A 65 -7.21 -4.74 9.75
C GLU A 65 -7.36 -3.53 10.69
N VAL A 66 -8.08 -2.52 10.22
CA VAL A 66 -8.56 -1.39 11.01
C VAL A 66 -10.08 -1.46 11.06
N ALA A 67 -10.63 -1.91 12.20
CA ALA A 67 -12.06 -2.01 12.42
C ALA A 67 -12.60 -0.78 13.16
N THR A 68 -13.79 -0.31 12.80
CA THR A 68 -14.51 0.76 13.50
C THR A 68 -15.97 0.38 13.73
N LYS A 69 -16.57 0.90 14.80
CA LYS A 69 -18.02 0.83 15.06
C LYS A 69 -18.78 1.94 14.31
N PRO A 70 -20.12 1.86 14.18
CA PRO A 70 -20.92 2.99 13.72
C PRO A 70 -20.66 4.25 14.53
N GLY A 71 -20.38 5.37 13.85
CA GLY A 71 -20.07 6.66 14.46
C GLY A 71 -18.63 6.79 14.97
N GLU A 72 -17.83 5.73 14.90
CA GLU A 72 -16.42 5.77 15.28
C GLU A 72 -15.55 6.10 14.07
N PHE A 73 -14.62 7.04 14.26
CA PHE A 73 -13.61 7.38 13.27
C PHE A 73 -12.20 7.20 13.84
N VAL A 74 -11.34 6.53 13.07
CA VAL A 74 -9.96 6.26 13.44
C VAL A 74 -9.04 6.76 12.35
N GLU A 75 -8.07 7.59 12.71
CA GLU A 75 -7.02 8.03 11.81
C GLU A 75 -5.78 7.14 11.95
N LYS A 76 -5.19 6.76 10.82
CA LYS A 76 -3.90 6.05 10.78
C LYS A 76 -2.99 6.71 9.75
N THR A 77 -1.70 6.75 10.09
CA THR A 77 -0.65 7.23 9.20
C THR A 77 0.47 6.20 9.13
N PHE A 78 1.00 5.99 7.93
CA PHE A 78 2.18 5.19 7.67
C PHE A 78 3.11 5.89 6.67
N THR A 79 4.37 5.47 6.64
CA THR A 79 5.37 6.01 5.70
C THR A 79 5.68 4.98 4.62
N VAL A 80 5.65 5.40 3.37
CA VAL A 80 5.93 4.56 2.19
C VAL A 80 7.12 5.11 1.41
N ALA A 81 8.00 4.22 0.94
CA ALA A 81 9.08 4.56 0.02
C ALA A 81 8.65 4.30 -1.43
N VAL A 82 8.66 5.36 -2.23
CA VAL A 82 8.44 5.35 -3.68
C VAL A 82 9.79 5.30 -4.38
N ARG A 83 9.87 4.54 -5.47
CA ARG A 83 11.09 4.39 -6.28
C ARG A 83 10.73 4.27 -7.75
N ASN A 84 11.65 4.70 -8.59
CA ASN A 84 11.59 4.47 -10.02
C ASN A 84 12.83 3.68 -10.48
N ARG A 85 12.89 3.36 -11.77
CA ARG A 85 13.98 2.55 -12.34
C ARG A 85 15.31 3.28 -12.44
N ASP A 86 15.37 4.60 -12.23
CA ASP A 86 16.58 5.36 -12.47
C ASP A 86 17.64 5.08 -11.40
N MET A 87 18.86 4.80 -11.84
CA MET A 87 20.00 4.62 -10.96
C MET A 87 20.85 5.90 -10.89
N PRO A 88 21.54 6.16 -9.76
CA PRO A 88 22.40 7.33 -9.61
C PRO A 88 23.53 7.44 -10.64
N ASN A 89 23.95 6.33 -11.25
CA ASN A 89 25.00 6.29 -12.27
C ASN A 89 24.48 6.48 -13.71
N GLY A 90 23.20 6.84 -13.88
CA GLY A 90 22.57 7.02 -15.19
C GLY A 90 22.07 5.72 -15.83
N GLY A 91 22.20 4.57 -15.16
CA GLY A 91 21.60 3.30 -15.56
C GLY A 91 20.11 3.22 -15.23
N LYS A 92 19.47 2.13 -15.67
CA LYS A 92 18.11 1.77 -15.27
C LYS A 92 18.07 0.36 -14.71
N VAL A 93 17.30 0.15 -13.64
CA VAL A 93 16.94 -1.18 -13.14
C VAL A 93 16.21 -1.93 -14.24
N ALA A 94 16.64 -3.15 -14.53
CA ALA A 94 15.95 -4.02 -15.48
C ALA A 94 14.56 -4.36 -14.95
N PRO A 95 13.53 -4.42 -15.80
CA PRO A 95 12.22 -4.84 -15.32
C PRO A 95 12.28 -6.33 -14.94
N ILE A 96 11.52 -6.73 -13.93
CA ILE A 96 11.50 -8.13 -13.49
C ILE A 96 10.92 -9.03 -14.60
N ASN A 97 9.92 -8.53 -15.36
CA ASN A 97 9.24 -9.24 -16.44
C ASN A 97 9.09 -8.34 -17.70
N GLU A 98 8.79 -8.92 -18.87
CA GLU A 98 8.56 -8.19 -20.14
C GLU A 98 7.42 -7.16 -20.05
N ASP A 99 6.40 -7.43 -19.23
CA ASP A 99 5.30 -6.51 -18.95
C ASP A 99 5.68 -5.31 -18.08
N GLY A 100 6.93 -5.24 -17.61
CA GLY A 100 7.49 -4.05 -16.96
C GLY A 100 6.97 -3.75 -15.56
N CYS A 101 6.41 -4.75 -14.86
CA CYS A 101 5.76 -4.59 -13.55
C CYS A 101 4.89 -3.31 -13.52
N LYS A 102 3.74 -3.30 -14.20
CA LYS A 102 2.90 -2.10 -14.49
C LYS A 102 2.41 -1.26 -13.29
N MET A 103 2.91 -1.50 -12.09
CA MET A 103 2.65 -0.75 -10.85
C MET A 103 3.88 -0.71 -9.91
N LEU A 104 5.07 -1.13 -10.37
CA LEU A 104 6.29 -1.06 -9.57
C LEU A 104 7.35 -0.34 -10.39
N TRP A 105 8.18 0.45 -9.70
CA TRP A 105 9.28 1.17 -10.34
C TRP A 105 8.84 2.22 -11.38
N ASP A 106 7.71 2.88 -11.17
CA ASP A 106 7.24 4.00 -11.99
C ASP A 106 7.38 5.34 -11.25
N ASP A 107 6.87 6.42 -11.86
CA ASP A 107 6.85 7.77 -11.25
C ASP A 107 5.50 8.06 -10.59
N GLN A 108 4.89 7.04 -9.97
CA GLN A 108 3.63 7.15 -9.26
C GLN A 108 3.72 6.53 -7.86
N LEU A 109 2.88 7.02 -6.95
CA LEU A 109 2.54 6.35 -5.71
C LEU A 109 1.13 5.80 -5.86
N HIS A 110 0.98 4.51 -5.66
CA HIS A 110 -0.34 3.88 -5.64
C HIS A 110 -0.73 3.39 -4.25
N ILE A 111 -2.01 3.56 -3.93
CA ILE A 111 -2.61 3.15 -2.65
C ILE A 111 -3.89 2.39 -2.94
N ASP A 112 -3.99 1.19 -2.37
CA ASP A 112 -5.19 0.36 -2.39
C ASP A 112 -5.81 0.33 -1.00
N VAL A 113 -7.08 0.73 -0.92
CA VAL A 113 -7.87 0.72 0.31
C VAL A 113 -9.03 -0.26 0.13
N PHE A 114 -9.00 -1.33 0.89
CA PHE A 114 -10.03 -2.38 0.89
C PHE A 114 -10.96 -2.12 2.06
N THR A 115 -12.20 -1.72 1.77
CA THR A 115 -13.17 -1.31 2.80
C THR A 115 -14.43 -2.16 2.69
N HIS A 116 -14.87 -2.67 3.84
CA HIS A 116 -16.19 -3.27 4.01
C HIS A 116 -17.07 -2.35 4.87
N GLY A 117 -18.37 -2.27 4.54
CA GLY A 117 -19.36 -1.51 5.29
C GLY A 117 -19.48 -0.03 4.92
N ALA A 118 -18.59 0.51 4.09
CA ALA A 118 -18.62 1.90 3.61
C ALA A 118 -17.83 2.06 2.29
N PRO A 119 -17.88 3.24 1.63
CA PRO A 119 -16.91 3.60 0.61
C PRO A 119 -15.49 3.76 1.19
N PRO A 120 -14.43 3.41 0.44
CA PRO A 120 -13.06 3.58 0.90
C PRO A 120 -12.70 5.06 1.08
N PRO A 121 -12.02 5.45 2.18
CA PRO A 121 -11.55 6.82 2.36
C PRO A 121 -10.45 7.18 1.36
N GLU A 122 -10.39 8.46 0.99
CA GLU A 122 -9.32 8.99 0.15
C GLU A 122 -8.03 9.21 0.98
N PRO A 123 -6.86 8.77 0.48
CA PRO A 123 -5.60 8.99 1.19
C PRO A 123 -5.12 10.44 1.05
N GLN A 124 -4.70 11.02 2.17
CA GLN A 124 -3.91 12.25 2.18
C GLN A 124 -2.42 11.87 2.09
N ILE A 125 -1.74 12.35 1.05
CA ILE A 125 -0.34 12.00 0.75
C ILE A 125 0.53 13.24 0.90
N VAL A 126 1.59 13.14 1.71
CA VAL A 126 2.51 14.25 1.98
C VAL A 126 3.95 13.77 1.77
N PRO A 127 4.76 14.42 0.91
CA PRO A 127 6.18 14.10 0.77
C PRO A 127 6.95 14.45 2.04
N LEU A 128 7.89 13.60 2.44
CA LEU A 128 8.81 13.86 3.54
C LEU A 128 10.12 14.48 3.05
N ALA A 129 10.64 15.42 3.82
CA ALA A 129 11.99 15.91 3.63
C ALA A 129 13.01 14.88 4.11
N GLU A 130 14.04 14.63 3.30
CA GLU A 130 15.15 13.75 3.68
C GLU A 130 16.09 14.43 4.70
N PRO A 131 16.78 13.66 5.56
CA PRO A 131 16.81 12.20 5.59
C PRO A 131 15.62 11.57 6.35
N VAL A 132 15.02 10.54 5.75
CA VAL A 132 14.04 9.65 6.41
C VAL A 132 14.72 8.35 6.82
N ARG A 133 14.36 7.81 8.00
CA ARG A 133 14.89 6.51 8.43
C ARG A 133 14.35 5.41 7.52
N LYS A 134 15.26 4.69 6.85
CA LYS A 134 14.93 3.61 5.92
C LYS A 134 15.44 2.27 6.43
N VAL A 135 14.64 1.24 6.25
CA VAL A 135 15.08 -0.16 6.30
C VAL A 135 15.13 -0.66 4.87
N PHE A 136 16.34 -1.03 4.43
CA PHE A 136 16.53 -1.60 3.09
C PHE A 136 16.37 -3.11 3.17
N ILE A 137 15.55 -3.66 2.29
CA ILE A 137 15.46 -5.11 2.07
C ILE A 137 16.20 -5.41 0.78
N ALA A 138 17.15 -6.34 0.87
CA ALA A 138 17.80 -6.96 -0.27
C ALA A 138 17.58 -8.47 -0.12
N GLY A 139 16.98 -9.10 -1.13
CA GLY A 139 16.61 -10.51 -1.07
C GLY A 139 16.35 -11.08 -2.45
N ASP A 140 15.65 -12.21 -2.47
CA ASP A 140 15.31 -12.97 -3.67
C ASP A 140 13.79 -12.98 -3.91
N SER A 141 13.32 -13.96 -4.68
CA SER A 141 11.91 -14.14 -5.02
C SER A 141 10.99 -14.30 -3.81
N THR A 142 11.49 -14.68 -2.64
CA THR A 142 10.68 -14.83 -1.42
C THR A 142 10.51 -13.51 -0.67
N ALA A 143 11.35 -12.52 -0.95
CA ALA A 143 11.39 -11.21 -0.31
C ALA A 143 10.93 -10.07 -1.23
N CYS A 144 11.05 -10.23 -2.56
CA CYS A 144 10.82 -9.18 -3.53
C CYS A 144 9.38 -8.63 -3.54
N ASP A 145 9.20 -7.40 -4.01
CA ASP A 145 7.87 -6.87 -4.26
C ASP A 145 7.20 -7.57 -5.45
N THR A 146 5.88 -7.71 -5.37
CA THR A 146 5.03 -8.25 -6.43
C THR A 146 3.92 -7.26 -6.76
N ALA A 147 3.56 -7.16 -8.05
CA ALA A 147 2.42 -6.38 -8.50
C ALA A 147 1.13 -7.22 -8.57
N GLU A 148 1.26 -8.55 -8.64
CA GLU A 148 0.16 -9.48 -8.84
C GLU A 148 -0.46 -9.93 -7.52
N GLU A 149 -1.79 -9.94 -7.43
CA GLU A 149 -2.53 -10.17 -6.18
C GLU A 149 -2.45 -11.61 -5.66
N LEU A 150 -2.14 -12.59 -6.51
CA LEU A 150 -2.05 -14.01 -6.16
C LEU A 150 -0.66 -14.44 -5.66
N TRP A 151 0.31 -13.54 -5.66
CA TRP A 151 1.68 -13.81 -5.22
C TRP A 151 2.09 -12.79 -4.16
N MET A 152 2.37 -13.26 -2.95
CA MET A 152 2.78 -12.40 -1.83
C MET A 152 4.08 -12.91 -1.21
N CYS A 153 5.06 -12.01 -1.12
CA CYS A 153 6.36 -12.26 -0.52
C CYS A 153 6.43 -11.65 0.89
N TRP A 154 7.33 -12.14 1.75
CA TRP A 154 7.39 -11.64 3.13
C TRP A 154 7.77 -10.16 3.20
N GLY A 155 8.57 -9.67 2.24
CA GLY A 155 8.93 -8.25 2.13
C GLY A 155 7.73 -7.35 1.80
N GLY A 156 6.66 -7.90 1.20
CA GLY A 156 5.39 -7.20 1.01
C GLY A 156 4.59 -7.05 2.31
N ILE A 157 4.67 -8.02 3.24
CA ILE A 157 3.96 -7.94 4.53
C ILE A 157 4.74 -7.13 5.56
N PHE A 158 6.07 -7.17 5.48
CA PHE A 158 6.98 -6.54 6.44
C PHE A 158 6.68 -5.07 6.81
N PRO A 159 6.23 -4.19 5.89
CA PRO A 159 5.98 -2.78 6.21
C PRO A 159 4.91 -2.54 7.28
N MET A 160 3.90 -3.41 7.41
CA MET A 160 2.81 -3.21 8.38
C MET A 160 3.27 -3.20 9.85
N PHE A 161 4.47 -3.72 10.13
CA PHE A 161 5.02 -3.79 11.48
C PHE A 161 5.74 -2.52 11.92
N PHE A 162 5.84 -1.51 11.03
CA PHE A 162 6.57 -0.28 11.29
C PHE A 162 5.63 0.90 11.50
N LYS A 163 6.03 1.80 12.41
CA LYS A 163 5.34 3.07 12.64
C LYS A 163 5.72 4.11 11.59
N GLN A 164 4.90 5.15 11.47
CA GLN A 164 5.22 6.38 10.75
C GLN A 164 6.62 6.90 11.10
N GLY A 165 7.31 7.44 10.09
CA GLY A 165 8.68 7.94 10.14
C GLY A 165 9.74 6.88 9.79
N ILE A 166 9.35 5.62 9.57
CA ILE A 166 10.23 4.55 9.11
C ILE A 166 9.71 4.05 7.76
N ALA A 167 10.52 4.20 6.72
CA ALA A 167 10.18 3.73 5.39
C ALA A 167 10.86 2.39 5.08
N ILE A 168 10.11 1.44 4.54
CA ILE A 168 10.65 0.17 4.06
C ILE A 168 10.96 0.29 2.56
N ALA A 169 12.24 0.21 2.24
CA ALA A 169 12.77 0.27 0.89
C ALA A 169 13.11 -1.16 0.43
N ASN A 170 12.12 -1.86 -0.10
CA ASN A 170 12.31 -3.17 -0.73
C ASN A 170 12.72 -3.00 -2.19
N TYR A 171 13.99 -3.25 -2.50
CA TYR A 171 14.60 -2.99 -3.81
C TYR A 171 15.05 -4.28 -4.48
#